data_AF-A0A2S7QWE3-F1
#
_entry.id   AF-A0A2S7QWE3-F1
#
_cell.length_a   1.000
_cell.length_b   1.000
_cell.length_c   1.000
_cell.angle_alpha   90.00
_cell.angle_beta   90.00
_cell.angle_gamma   90.00
#
_symmetry.space_group_name_H-M   'P 1'
#
loop_
_entity.id
_entity.type
_entity.pdbx_description
1 polymer ?
#
loop_
_entity_poly.entity_id
_entity_poly.type
_entity_poly.pdbx_seq_one_letter_code
_entity_poly.pdbx_strand_id
1 'polypeptide(L)'
;MSDENVRLALRIHDECNGSDVFGSDICTCRPYLIYGIEEAVKEAQKGGSGVVIYFRKEGRALGEVTKYLVYNARKRGADRASEYFKRTENIAGVKDMRFQALMPDILHWLGIKKIDRMLSMSNMKHDAIVGQG
;
A
#
# COMPACT_ATOMS: atom_id res chain seq x y z
N MET A 1 -15.59 3.30 15.13
CA MET A 1 -15.27 2.87 13.75
C MET A 1 -16.19 1.75 13.24
N SER A 2 -16.92 1.07 14.13
CA SER A 2 -17.90 0.03 13.78
C SER A 2 -19.31 0.56 13.49
N ASP A 3 -19.52 1.87 13.55
CA ASP A 3 -20.82 2.46 13.20
C ASP A 3 -20.93 2.57 11.68
N GLU A 4 -21.75 1.71 11.09
CA GLU A 4 -21.95 1.62 9.64
C GLU A 4 -22.69 2.83 9.05
N ASN A 5 -23.30 3.67 9.90
CA ASN A 5 -23.97 4.91 9.48
C ASN A 5 -22.98 6.05 9.23
N VAL A 6 -21.77 5.95 9.77
CA VAL A 6 -20.71 6.94 9.58
C VAL A 6 -19.91 6.58 8.33
N ARG A 7 -19.67 7.55 7.45
CA ARG A 7 -18.88 7.31 6.24
C ARG A 7 -17.42 7.03 6.57
N LEU A 8 -16.81 6.04 5.91
CA LEU A 8 -15.43 5.64 6.13
C LEU A 8 -14.56 5.84 4.88
N ALA A 9 -13.50 6.65 5.01
CA ALA A 9 -12.38 6.70 4.07
C ALA A 9 -11.20 5.88 4.60
N LEU A 10 -10.75 4.90 3.81
CA LEU A 10 -9.69 3.97 4.16
C LEU A 10 -8.50 4.06 3.20
N ARG A 11 -7.29 4.24 3.73
CA ARG A 11 -6.03 4.05 3.01
C ARG A 11 -5.30 2.84 3.56
N ILE A 12 -4.94 1.90 2.68
CA ILE A 12 -4.03 0.79 3.02
C ILE A 12 -2.71 0.96 2.28
N HIS A 13 -1.65 1.11 3.04
CA HIS A 13 -0.32 1.41 2.55
C HIS A 13 0.65 0.28 2.90
N ASP A 14 1.46 -0.14 1.93
CA ASP A 14 2.58 -1.06 2.19
C ASP A 14 3.83 -0.18 2.34
N GLU A 15 4.59 -0.42 3.39
CA GLU A 15 5.81 0.32 3.75
C GLU A 15 6.73 0.54 2.55
N CYS A 16 7.24 1.77 2.46
CA CYS A 16 8.26 2.17 1.52
C CYS A 16 9.20 3.20 2.17
N ASN A 17 10.09 2.77 3.07
CA ASN A 17 10.95 3.65 3.87
C ASN A 17 11.74 4.65 3.02
N GLY A 18 12.30 4.18 1.89
CA GLY A 18 12.99 5.04 0.94
C GLY A 18 12.19 6.28 0.53
N SER A 19 10.88 6.15 0.28
CA SER A 19 10.02 7.27 -0.12
C SER A 19 9.35 7.93 1.08
N ASP A 20 8.77 7.14 1.97
CA ASP A 20 7.92 7.59 3.09
C ASP A 20 8.74 8.34 4.15
N VAL A 21 9.95 7.85 4.45
CA VAL A 21 10.81 8.39 5.52
C VAL A 21 11.95 9.21 4.94
N PHE A 22 12.66 8.67 3.95
CA PHE A 22 13.86 9.31 3.37
C PHE A 22 13.56 10.25 2.19
N GLY A 23 12.29 10.40 1.80
CA GLY A 23 11.87 11.38 0.82
C GLY A 23 12.25 11.07 -0.63
N SER A 24 12.72 9.86 -0.94
CA SER A 24 13.10 9.46 -2.30
C SER A 24 11.95 9.62 -3.30
N ASP A 25 12.31 10.09 -4.49
CA ASP A 25 11.47 10.31 -5.67
C ASP A 25 11.52 9.15 -6.68
N ILE A 26 12.25 8.07 -6.37
CA ILE A 26 12.36 6.88 -7.24
C ILE A 26 11.00 6.19 -7.41
N CYS A 27 10.10 6.34 -6.44
CA CYS A 27 8.75 5.83 -6.52
C CYS A 27 7.73 6.83 -5.99
N THR A 28 6.46 6.54 -6.24
CA THR A 28 5.31 7.41 -5.91
C THR A 28 4.63 7.04 -4.60
N CYS A 29 5.25 6.21 -3.75
CA CYS A 29 4.64 5.72 -2.51
C CYS A 29 4.23 6.86 -1.56
N ARG A 30 5.15 7.80 -1.28
CA ARG A 30 4.88 8.92 -0.36
C ARG A 30 3.76 9.85 -0.85
N PRO A 31 3.73 10.34 -2.11
CA PRO A 31 2.58 11.10 -2.62
C PRO A 31 1.23 10.42 -2.41
N TYR A 32 1.15 9.10 -2.64
CA TYR A 32 -0.10 8.36 -2.40
C TYR A 32 -0.44 8.17 -0.92
N LEU A 33 0.58 8.02 -0.05
CA LEU A 33 0.39 7.99 1.40
C LEU A 33 -0.16 9.32 1.90
N ILE A 34 0.46 10.43 1.51
CA ILE A 34 0.04 11.79 1.88
C ILE A 34 -1.38 12.04 1.41
N TYR A 35 -1.69 11.74 0.14
CA TYR A 35 -3.05 11.86 -0.37
C TYR A 35 -4.06 11.02 0.45
N GLY A 36 -3.69 9.80 0.82
CA GLY A 36 -4.51 8.95 1.68
C GLY A 36 -4.79 9.55 3.06
N ILE A 37 -3.78 10.16 3.67
CA ILE A 37 -3.89 10.86 4.96
C ILE A 37 -4.79 12.09 4.80
N GLU A 38 -4.58 12.90 3.77
CA GLU A 38 -5.40 14.10 3.51
C GLU A 38 -6.89 13.76 3.36
N GLU A 39 -7.21 12.74 2.56
CA GLU A 39 -8.60 12.34 2.35
C GLU A 39 -9.22 11.71 3.62
N ALA A 40 -8.43 10.97 4.42
CA ALA A 40 -8.87 10.47 5.71
C ALA A 40 -9.21 11.62 6.68
N VAL A 41 -8.35 12.65 6.76
CA VAL A 41 -8.61 13.84 7.57
C VAL A 41 -9.84 14.60 7.08
N LYS A 42 -9.98 14.79 5.76
CA LYS A 42 -11.16 15.46 5.17
C LYS A 42 -12.46 14.72 5.48
N GLU A 43 -12.45 13.38 5.47
CA GLU A 43 -13.64 12.59 5.81
C GLU A 43 -13.99 12.75 7.30
N ALA A 44 -12.99 12.68 8.18
CA ALA A 44 -13.20 12.90 9.61
C ALA A 44 -13.77 14.31 9.91
N GLN A 45 -13.28 15.35 9.22
CA GLN A 45 -13.78 16.72 9.36
C GLN A 45 -15.24 16.89 8.91
N LYS A 46 -15.74 16.02 8.03
CA LYS A 46 -17.14 16.02 7.57
C LYS A 46 -18.08 15.26 8.50
N GLY A 47 -17.59 14.79 9.65
CA GLY A 47 -18.34 13.92 10.58
C GLY A 47 -18.27 12.44 10.21
N GLY A 48 -17.43 12.07 9.24
CA GLY A 48 -17.10 10.68 8.90
C GLY A 48 -15.97 10.11 9.77
N SER A 49 -15.32 9.08 9.26
CA SER A 49 -14.12 8.46 9.85
C SER A 49 -13.04 8.31 8.77
N GLY A 50 -11.80 8.60 9.14
CA GLY A 50 -10.62 8.42 8.30
C GLY A 50 -9.66 7.43 8.91
N VAL A 51 -9.20 6.45 8.13
CA VAL A 51 -8.32 5.37 8.61
C VAL A 51 -7.18 5.17 7.64
N VAL A 52 -5.96 5.15 8.18
CA VAL A 52 -4.75 4.82 7.43
C VAL A 52 -4.09 3.63 8.11
N ILE A 53 -3.90 2.56 7.35
CA ILE A 53 -3.25 1.33 7.83
C ILE A 53 -1.92 1.18 7.11
N TYR A 54 -0.85 1.12 7.90
CA TYR A 54 0.52 1.03 7.42
C TYR A 54 1.07 -0.38 7.67
N PHE A 55 1.13 -1.19 6.63
CA PHE A 55 1.69 -2.54 6.70
C PHE A 55 3.20 -2.51 6.49
N ARG A 56 3.94 -3.06 7.44
CA ARG A 56 5.40 -3.19 7.37
C ARG A 56 5.85 -4.30 6.41
N LYS A 57 5.61 -4.08 5.11
CA LYS A 57 5.84 -5.02 3.99
C LYS A 57 6.74 -4.39 2.93
N GLU A 58 7.88 -3.84 3.37
CA GLU A 58 8.85 -3.15 2.50
C GLU A 58 9.22 -3.96 1.25
N GLY A 59 9.35 -3.26 0.11
CA GLY A 59 9.84 -3.86 -1.12
C GLY A 59 8.98 -5.01 -1.64
N ARG A 60 7.65 -4.96 -1.47
CA ARG A 60 6.74 -6.10 -1.72
C ARG A 60 7.05 -7.32 -0.84
N ALA A 61 7.36 -7.06 0.43
CA ALA A 61 7.84 -8.04 1.40
C ALA A 61 9.16 -8.75 1.01
N LEU A 62 9.93 -8.19 0.08
CA LEU A 62 11.28 -8.64 -0.28
C LEU A 62 12.39 -7.89 0.49
N GLY A 63 12.01 -6.85 1.24
CA GLY A 63 12.92 -6.02 2.02
C GLY A 63 13.62 -4.92 1.20
N GLU A 64 14.19 -3.96 1.93
CA GLU A 64 14.79 -2.75 1.36
C GLU A 64 16.04 -3.07 0.50
N VAL A 65 16.85 -4.04 0.90
CA VAL A 65 18.09 -4.41 0.19
C VAL A 65 17.77 -4.89 -1.24
N THR A 66 16.81 -5.80 -1.38
CA THR A 66 16.37 -6.34 -2.67
C THR A 66 15.82 -5.23 -3.57
N LYS A 67 15.01 -4.32 -3.01
CA LYS A 67 14.47 -3.16 -3.71
C LYS A 67 15.58 -2.27 -4.28
N TYR A 68 16.62 -1.97 -3.50
CA TYR A 68 17.75 -1.19 -4.00
C TYR A 68 18.56 -1.92 -5.09
N LEU A 69 18.75 -3.23 -4.97
CA LEU A 69 19.39 -4.02 -6.03
C LEU A 69 18.60 -3.92 -7.34
N VAL A 70 17.27 -4.03 -7.28
CA VAL A 70 16.38 -3.87 -8.45
C VAL A 70 16.47 -2.46 -9.03
N TYR A 71 16.45 -1.42 -8.20
CA TYR A 71 16.57 -0.03 -8.68
C TYR A 71 17.95 0.27 -9.28
N ASN A 72 19.03 -0.24 -8.68
CA ASN A 72 20.37 -0.12 -9.22
C ASN A 72 20.52 -0.84 -10.56
N ALA A 73 19.95 -2.05 -10.67
CA ALA A 73 19.91 -2.77 -11.94
C ALA A 73 19.15 -1.96 -13.00
N ARG A 74 17.99 -1.37 -12.65
CA ARG A 74 17.20 -0.51 -13.54
C ARG A 74 17.99 0.70 -14.05
N LYS A 75 18.70 1.40 -13.16
CA LYS A 75 19.56 2.54 -13.56
C LYS A 75 20.70 2.16 -14.50
N ARG A 76 21.20 0.91 -14.43
CA ARG A 76 22.30 0.41 -15.29
C ARG A 76 21.84 -0.14 -16.64
N GLY A 77 20.53 -0.24 -16.90
CA GLY A 77 19.97 -0.67 -18.18
C GLY A 77 18.95 0.32 -18.72
N ALA A 78 18.19 -0.07 -19.75
CA ALA A 78 17.06 0.73 -20.22
C ALA A 78 15.96 0.77 -19.15
N ASP A 79 15.64 1.95 -18.63
CA ASP A 79 14.63 2.10 -17.59
C ASP A 79 13.23 2.03 -18.19
N ARG A 80 12.60 0.85 -18.12
CA ARG A 80 11.19 0.66 -18.50
C ARG A 80 10.42 0.05 -17.34
N ALA A 81 9.30 0.68 -16.98
CA ALA A 81 8.42 0.17 -15.93
C ALA A 81 7.95 -1.27 -16.20
N SER A 82 7.78 -1.64 -17.48
CA SER A 82 7.42 -2.99 -17.93
C SER A 82 8.43 -4.07 -17.51
N GLU A 83 9.69 -3.71 -17.25
CA GLU A 83 10.73 -4.66 -16.85
C GLU A 83 10.87 -4.83 -15.34
N TYR A 84 10.18 -4.02 -14.52
CA TYR A 84 10.33 -4.02 -13.07
C TYR A 84 10.19 -5.44 -12.48
N PHE A 85 9.12 -6.15 -12.85
CA PHE A 85 8.83 -7.48 -12.33
C PHE A 85 9.82 -8.54 -12.81
N LYS A 86 10.22 -8.48 -14.09
CA LYS A 86 11.24 -9.40 -14.64
C LYS A 86 12.58 -9.23 -13.92
N ARG A 87 12.98 -7.98 -13.65
CA ARG A 87 14.22 -7.68 -12.91
C ARG A 87 14.13 -8.10 -11.45
N THR A 88 12.97 -7.91 -10.82
CA THR A 88 12.72 -8.38 -9.46
C THR A 88 12.87 -9.90 -9.38
N GLU A 89 12.25 -10.64 -10.30
CA GLU A 89 12.38 -12.10 -10.40
C GLU A 89 13.83 -12.54 -10.65
N ASN A 90 14.58 -11.87 -11.53
CA ASN A 90 15.99 -12.19 -11.78
C ASN A 90 16.89 -12.00 -10.55
N ILE A 91 16.55 -11.07 -9.66
CA ILE A 91 17.35 -10.74 -8.46
C ILE A 91 16.89 -11.54 -7.24
N ALA A 92 15.59 -11.68 -7.05
CA ALA A 92 14.98 -12.24 -5.85
C ALA A 92 14.40 -13.65 -6.03
N GLY A 93 14.36 -14.18 -7.27
CA GLY A 93 13.70 -15.43 -7.62
C GLY A 93 12.17 -15.37 -7.66
N VAL A 94 11.57 -14.28 -7.16
CA VAL A 94 10.12 -14.08 -7.07
C VAL A 94 9.75 -12.62 -7.33
N LYS A 95 8.52 -12.37 -7.80
CA LYS A 95 8.03 -11.02 -8.18
C LYS A 95 7.42 -10.24 -7.03
N ASP A 96 6.82 -10.95 -6.08
CA ASP A 96 6.03 -10.38 -4.98
C ASP A 96 5.93 -11.43 -3.86
N MET A 97 6.27 -11.06 -2.63
CA MET A 97 6.11 -11.93 -1.46
C MET A 97 5.02 -11.41 -0.51
N ARG A 98 4.27 -10.37 -0.91
CA ARG A 98 3.21 -9.84 -0.05
C ARG A 98 2.10 -10.86 0.09
N PHE A 99 1.80 -11.19 1.33
CA PHE A 99 0.60 -11.92 1.67
C PHE A 99 -0.54 -10.94 1.95
N GLN A 100 -1.32 -10.61 0.92
CA GLN A 100 -2.41 -9.62 1.02
C GLN A 100 -3.66 -10.18 1.70
N ALA A 101 -3.78 -11.50 1.79
CA ALA A 101 -4.88 -12.16 2.49
C ALA A 101 -4.94 -11.82 4.00
N LEU A 102 -3.87 -11.29 4.62
CA LEU A 102 -3.87 -10.81 6.01
C LEU A 102 -4.22 -9.32 6.14
N MET A 103 -4.46 -8.62 5.02
CA MET A 103 -4.88 -7.21 5.09
C MET A 103 -6.20 -6.99 5.84
N PRO A 104 -7.21 -7.88 5.72
CA PRO A 104 -8.50 -7.67 6.40
C PRO A 104 -8.44 -7.87 7.91
N ASP A 105 -7.47 -8.62 8.43
CA ASP A 105 -7.39 -8.98 9.86
C ASP A 105 -7.50 -7.76 10.79
N ILE A 106 -6.77 -6.69 10.46
CA ILE A 106 -6.80 -5.45 11.24
C ILE A 106 -8.11 -4.68 11.04
N LEU A 107 -8.76 -4.78 9.87
CA LEU A 107 -10.08 -4.18 9.64
C LEU A 107 -11.14 -4.88 10.49
N HIS A 108 -11.11 -6.21 10.52
CA HIS A 108 -11.97 -7.02 11.38
C HIS A 108 -11.71 -6.74 12.87
N TRP A 109 -10.44 -6.64 13.27
CA TRP A 109 -10.07 -6.29 14.64
C TRP A 109 -10.57 -4.90 15.05
N LEU A 110 -10.55 -3.94 14.14
CA LEU A 110 -11.13 -2.60 14.34
C LEU A 110 -12.67 -2.58 14.28
N GLY A 111 -13.30 -3.71 13.95
CA GLY A 111 -14.75 -3.84 13.80
C GLY A 111 -15.31 -3.12 12.57
N ILE A 112 -14.49 -2.87 11.54
CA ILE A 112 -14.90 -2.24 10.29
C ILE A 112 -15.63 -3.27 9.44
N LYS A 113 -16.87 -2.96 9.05
CA LYS A 113 -17.70 -3.81 8.19
C LYS A 113 -18.09 -3.15 6.86
N LYS A 114 -17.96 -1.82 6.79
CA LYS A 114 -18.33 -1.02 5.62
C LYS A 114 -17.24 -0.02 5.34
N ILE A 115 -16.79 0.04 4.09
CA ILE A 115 -15.82 1.02 3.60
C ILE A 115 -16.48 1.80 2.47
N ASP A 116 -16.81 3.07 2.70
CA ASP A 116 -17.41 3.92 1.67
C ASP A 116 -16.41 4.35 0.59
N ARG A 117 -15.14 4.50 0.98
CA ARG A 117 -14.09 4.96 0.07
C ARG A 117 -12.74 4.32 0.38
N MET A 118 -12.31 3.39 -0.47
CA MET A 118 -10.98 2.80 -0.40
C MET A 118 -10.00 3.55 -1.32
N LEU A 119 -8.93 4.11 -0.75
CA LEU A 119 -7.92 4.90 -1.44
C LEU A 119 -6.74 4.01 -1.87
N SER A 120 -6.96 3.18 -2.88
CA SER A 120 -5.98 2.23 -3.41
C SER A 120 -6.12 2.12 -4.94
N MET A 121 -4.99 1.93 -5.62
CA MET A 121 -4.93 1.61 -7.06
C MET A 121 -4.69 0.12 -7.31
N SER A 122 -4.77 -0.72 -6.28
CA SER A 122 -4.38 -2.13 -6.34
C SER A 122 -5.58 -3.05 -6.18
N ASN A 123 -5.94 -3.74 -7.27
CA ASN A 123 -6.97 -4.79 -7.25
C ASN A 123 -6.63 -5.88 -6.24
N MET A 124 -5.36 -6.30 -6.13
CA MET A 124 -4.93 -7.29 -5.12
C MET A 124 -5.28 -6.90 -3.67
N LYS A 125 -5.21 -5.60 -3.33
CA LYS A 125 -5.60 -5.13 -1.99
C LYS A 125 -7.12 -5.09 -1.86
N HIS A 126 -7.81 -4.58 -2.88
CA HIS A 126 -9.26 -4.50 -2.92
C HIS A 126 -9.90 -5.88 -2.80
N ASP A 127 -9.49 -6.82 -3.64
CA ASP A 127 -10.05 -8.16 -3.73
C ASP A 127 -9.79 -8.97 -2.46
N ALA A 128 -8.63 -8.78 -1.82
CA ALA A 128 -8.33 -9.42 -0.54
C ALA A 128 -9.27 -8.95 0.59
N ILE A 129 -9.71 -7.69 0.56
CA ILE A 129 -10.62 -7.12 1.56
C ILE A 129 -12.04 -7.54 1.27
N VAL A 130 -12.53 -7.26 0.06
CA VAL A 130 -13.92 -7.59 -0.34
C VAL A 130 -14.17 -9.11 -0.27
N GLY A 131 -13.14 -9.93 -0.53
CA GLY A 131 -13.24 -11.38 -0.47
C GLY A 131 -13.42 -11.97 0.93
N GLN A 132 -13.24 -11.20 2.01
CA GLN A 132 -13.36 -11.69 3.39
C GLN A 132 -14.57 -11.13 4.16
N GLY A 133 -15.46 -10.41 3.48
CA GLY A 133 -16.65 -9.78 4.07
C GLY A 133 -16.37 -8.36 4.53
#